data_AF-A0AA94L018-F1
#
_entry.id   AF-A0AA94L018-F1
#
_cell.length_a   1.000
_cell.length_b   1.000
_cell.length_c   1.000
_cell.angle_alpha   90.00
_cell.angle_beta   90.00
_cell.angle_gamma   90.00
#
_symmetry.space_group_name_H-M   'P 1'
#
loop_
_entity.id
_entity.type
_entity.pdbx_description
1 polymer ?
#
loop_
_entity_poly.entity_id
_entity_poly.type
_entity_poly.pdbx_seq_one_letter_code
_entity_poly.pdbx_strand_id
1 'polypeptide(L)'
;MLGAACTIGSAECRTRQAQRRGPMAQRHVVQRLHPTLADVLSQLDGTPLGRALNDRAVELATSQVLGDPIDRSAALAGHRWLLERADGDGLPLTAAGYLKPAAVRELAAVLPTMHDWPFGLAKEVDAHPLLHFHGYLKSIGLLRRYKGTLRLTKAGRAAQQDPALLWQHLADALVSSDSPFEETTGVVMLVHAATSADDIDVDVVARTMAELGWRVDDGSSVERRDVYPVWNQLWDALGNVGAPVTRSVMDRALSPAARALVADALFKIVENEAHG
;
A
#
# COMPACT_ATOMS: atom_id res chain seq x y z
N MET A 1 50.18 -41.90 -8.10
CA MET A 1 49.94 -40.99 -6.97
C MET A 1 48.46 -41.05 -6.64
N LEU A 2 48.12 -41.61 -5.48
CA LEU A 2 46.74 -41.77 -5.02
C LEU A 2 46.12 -40.41 -4.71
N GLY A 3 44.96 -40.12 -5.31
CA GLY A 3 44.08 -39.04 -4.87
C GLY A 3 43.33 -39.46 -3.62
N ALA A 4 43.64 -38.84 -2.48
CA ALA A 4 42.97 -39.09 -1.22
C ALA A 4 41.56 -38.47 -1.25
N ALA A 5 40.54 -39.32 -1.11
CA ALA A 5 39.16 -38.90 -0.84
C ALA A 5 39.08 -38.33 0.58
N CYS A 6 38.57 -37.10 0.70
CA CYS A 6 38.39 -36.41 1.98
C CYS A 6 37.05 -36.82 2.60
N THR A 7 37.10 -37.46 3.77
CA THR A 7 35.94 -37.97 4.53
C THR A 7 35.18 -36.82 5.20
N ILE A 8 33.85 -36.83 5.09
CA ILE A 8 32.94 -35.85 5.68
C ILE A 8 32.93 -36.04 7.21
N GLY A 9 33.45 -35.06 7.97
CA GLY A 9 33.34 -35.07 9.44
C GLY A 9 34.47 -34.37 10.23
N SER A 10 35.59 -34.01 9.62
CA SER A 10 36.71 -33.38 10.34
C SER A 10 36.49 -31.88 10.59
N ALA A 11 37.01 -31.37 11.72
CA ALA A 11 36.98 -29.94 12.10
C ALA A 11 37.53 -29.01 11.00
N GLU A 12 38.50 -29.47 10.22
CA GLU A 12 39.08 -28.75 9.08
C GLU A 12 38.12 -28.54 7.89
N CYS A 13 37.07 -29.37 7.77
CA CYS A 13 36.05 -29.21 6.74
C CYS A 13 35.07 -28.07 7.08
N ARG A 14 34.81 -27.84 8.38
CA ARG A 14 34.02 -26.69 8.87
C ARG A 14 34.73 -25.36 8.66
N THR A 15 36.05 -25.31 8.81
CA THR A 15 36.84 -24.08 8.60
C THR A 15 36.87 -23.68 7.11
N ARG A 16 36.95 -24.65 6.19
CA ARG A 16 36.88 -24.38 4.74
C ARG A 16 35.47 -23.98 4.26
N GLN A 17 34.40 -24.41 4.93
CA GLN A 17 33.03 -23.95 4.63
C GLN A 17 32.76 -22.53 5.14
N ALA A 18 33.40 -22.08 6.22
CA ALA A 18 33.27 -20.70 6.72
C ALA A 18 33.99 -19.66 5.82
N GLN A 19 35.03 -20.07 5.09
CA GLN A 19 35.81 -19.21 4.19
C GLN A 19 35.28 -19.12 2.74
N ARG A 20 34.11 -19.72 2.45
CA ARG A 20 33.40 -19.57 1.17
C ARG A 20 32.28 -18.50 1.19
N ARG A 21 32.28 -17.59 2.16
CA ARG A 21 31.58 -16.31 1.98
C ARG A 21 32.42 -15.44 1.06
N GLY A 22 32.17 -15.57 -0.25
CA GLY A 22 32.62 -14.57 -1.22
C GLY A 22 32.18 -13.17 -0.77
N PRO A 23 32.84 -12.11 -1.25
CA PRO A 23 32.50 -10.74 -0.86
C PRO A 23 30.98 -10.55 -1.01
N MET A 24 30.30 -10.11 0.05
CA MET A 24 28.91 -9.68 -0.05
C MET A 24 28.87 -8.66 -1.17
N ALA A 25 28.36 -9.07 -2.34
CA ALA A 25 28.15 -8.15 -3.44
C ALA A 25 27.20 -7.08 -2.90
N GLN A 26 27.74 -5.89 -2.64
CA GLN A 26 26.94 -4.72 -2.30
C GLN A 26 25.98 -4.52 -3.47
N ARG A 27 24.71 -4.88 -3.28
CA ARG A 27 23.66 -4.54 -4.22
C ARG A 27 23.43 -3.04 -4.08
N HIS A 28 24.10 -2.26 -4.93
CA HIS A 28 23.76 -0.86 -5.12
C HIS A 28 22.42 -0.82 -5.88
N VAL A 29 21.34 -0.60 -5.14
CA VAL A 29 20.03 -0.35 -5.73
C VAL A 29 19.86 1.16 -5.81
N VAL A 30 19.67 1.69 -7.03
CA VAL A 30 19.30 3.09 -7.21
C VAL A 30 17.78 3.16 -7.18
N GLN A 31 17.23 3.82 -6.18
CA GLN A 31 15.79 4.10 -6.09
C GLN A 31 15.53 5.53 -6.54
N ARG A 32 14.55 5.70 -7.41
CA ARG A 32 13.98 7.00 -7.74
C ARG A 32 12.82 7.28 -6.78
N LEU A 33 12.97 8.37 -6.04
CA LEU A 33 11.94 8.87 -5.14
C LEU A 33 10.77 9.48 -5.93
N HIS A 34 9.55 9.35 -5.40
CA HIS A 34 8.40 10.08 -5.91
C HIS A 34 8.69 11.59 -5.89
N PRO A 35 8.41 12.36 -6.97
CA PRO A 35 8.77 13.77 -7.06
C PRO A 35 8.27 14.60 -5.87
N THR A 36 7.00 14.42 -5.50
CA THR A 36 6.36 15.13 -4.38
C THR A 36 7.02 14.81 -3.04
N LEU A 37 7.53 13.59 -2.85
CA LEU A 37 8.28 13.25 -1.64
C LEU A 37 9.65 13.93 -1.64
N ALA A 38 10.33 13.96 -2.79
CA ALA A 38 11.60 14.67 -2.94
C ALA A 38 11.44 16.17 -2.64
N ASP A 39 10.38 16.80 -3.16
CA ASP A 39 10.07 18.21 -2.95
C ASP A 39 9.77 18.52 -1.48
N VAL A 40 8.98 17.66 -0.82
CA VAL A 40 8.70 17.80 0.62
C VAL A 40 9.97 17.70 1.46
N LEU A 41 10.83 16.70 1.20
CA LEU A 41 12.08 16.53 1.94
C LEU A 41 13.03 17.71 1.71
N SER A 42 13.08 18.24 0.48
CA SER A 42 13.88 19.42 0.15
C SER A 42 13.38 20.69 0.85
N GLN A 43 12.06 20.89 0.93
CA GLN A 43 11.49 22.09 1.56
C GLN A 43 11.64 22.09 3.08
N LEU A 44 11.64 20.90 3.70
CA LEU A 44 11.79 20.73 5.14
C LEU A 44 13.25 20.55 5.57
N ASP A 45 14.22 20.68 4.65
CA ASP A 45 15.63 20.46 4.95
C ASP A 45 16.10 21.37 6.11
N GLY A 46 16.91 20.80 7.01
CA GLY A 46 17.37 21.46 8.22
C GLY A 46 16.35 21.56 9.37
N THR A 47 15.06 21.30 9.15
CA THR A 47 14.05 21.32 10.22
C THR A 47 14.02 20.01 11.02
N PRO A 48 13.54 20.01 12.28
CA PRO A 48 13.33 18.77 13.04
C PRO A 48 12.31 17.83 12.40
N LEU A 49 11.23 18.37 11.81
CA LEU A 49 10.20 17.57 11.12
C LEU A 49 10.75 16.95 9.84
N GLY A 50 11.54 17.69 9.06
CA GLY A 50 12.22 17.19 7.86
C GLY A 50 13.18 16.05 8.17
N ARG A 51 13.98 16.16 9.25
CA ARG A 51 14.85 15.07 9.70
C ARG A 51 14.05 13.82 10.06
N ALA A 52 13.00 13.96 10.87
CA ALA A 52 12.16 12.83 11.28
C ALA A 52 11.45 12.17 10.09
N LEU A 53 10.98 12.96 9.12
CA LEU A 53 10.36 12.45 7.89
C LEU A 53 11.38 11.73 7.00
N ASN A 54 12.59 12.28 6.87
CA ASN A 54 13.68 11.66 6.13
C ASN A 54 14.11 10.32 6.74
N ASP A 55 14.25 10.24 8.07
CA ASP A 55 14.59 9.00 8.77
C ASP A 55 13.54 7.90 8.49
N ARG A 56 12.26 8.25 8.51
CA ARG A 56 11.16 7.34 8.14
C ARG A 56 11.21 6.96 6.66
N ALA A 57 11.51 7.89 5.76
CA ALA A 57 11.65 7.58 4.33
C ALA A 57 12.81 6.60 4.07
N VAL A 58 13.93 6.78 4.77
CA VAL A 58 15.09 5.85 4.71
C VAL A 58 14.74 4.48 5.29
N GLU A 59 14.03 4.43 6.41
CA GLU A 59 13.53 3.18 6.99
C GLU A 59 12.65 2.42 5.98
N LEU A 60 11.67 3.10 5.39
CA LEU A 60 10.76 2.52 4.40
C LEU A 60 11.50 2.01 3.15
N ALA A 61 12.41 2.82 2.60
CA ALA A 61 13.23 2.43 1.45
C ALA A 61 14.11 1.21 1.76
N THR A 62 14.69 1.15 2.96
CA THR A 62 15.50 0.03 3.43
C THR A 62 14.66 -1.23 3.56
N SER A 63 13.46 -1.13 4.16
CA SER A 63 12.52 -2.25 4.26
C SER A 63 12.06 -2.76 2.91
N GLN A 64 11.90 -1.90 1.89
CA GLN A 64 11.57 -2.34 0.52
C GLN A 64 12.66 -3.24 -0.07
N VAL A 65 13.93 -2.87 0.11
CA VAL A 65 15.08 -3.59 -0.47
C VAL A 65 15.40 -4.87 0.29
N LEU A 66 15.27 -4.85 1.62
CA LEU A 66 15.64 -5.97 2.49
C LEU A 66 14.46 -6.89 2.84
N GLY A 67 13.23 -6.49 2.53
CA GLY A 67 12.03 -7.23 2.86
C GLY A 67 11.87 -8.53 2.05
N ASP A 68 11.16 -9.49 2.62
CA ASP A 68 10.80 -10.71 1.92
C ASP A 68 9.82 -10.40 0.77
N PRO A 69 9.89 -11.16 -0.35
CA PRO A 69 8.93 -11.01 -1.43
C PRO A 69 7.49 -11.19 -0.96
N ILE A 70 6.62 -10.24 -1.32
CA ILE A 70 5.19 -10.31 -1.02
C ILE A 70 4.49 -11.22 -2.03
N ASP A 71 3.73 -12.20 -1.55
CA ASP A 71 2.73 -12.89 -2.37
C ASP A 71 1.58 -11.93 -2.67
N ARG A 72 1.69 -11.22 -3.79
CA ARG A 72 0.68 -10.24 -4.25
C ARG A 72 -0.69 -10.88 -4.46
N SER A 73 -0.74 -12.14 -4.87
CA SER A 73 -1.99 -12.85 -5.12
C SER A 73 -2.76 -13.07 -3.81
N ALA A 74 -2.06 -13.50 -2.75
CA ALA A 74 -2.64 -13.63 -1.42
C ALA A 74 -2.97 -12.26 -0.79
N ALA A 75 -2.06 -11.29 -0.91
CA ALA A 75 -2.26 -9.95 -0.36
C ALA A 75 -3.46 -9.21 -0.96
N LEU A 76 -3.82 -9.51 -2.22
CA LEU A 76 -4.90 -8.86 -2.94
C LEU A 76 -6.16 -9.73 -3.06
N ALA A 77 -6.36 -10.70 -2.16
CA ALA A 77 -7.48 -11.64 -2.21
C ALA A 77 -8.86 -10.95 -2.35
N GLY A 78 -9.14 -9.91 -1.55
CA GLY A 78 -10.41 -9.16 -1.62
C GLY A 78 -10.59 -8.39 -2.94
N HIS A 79 -9.51 -7.85 -3.49
CA HIS A 79 -9.51 -7.18 -4.79
C HIS A 79 -9.83 -8.17 -5.90
N ARG A 80 -9.09 -9.29 -5.92
CA ARG A 80 -9.26 -10.35 -6.91
C ARG A 80 -10.66 -10.94 -6.89
N TRP A 81 -11.22 -11.20 -5.69
CA TRP A 81 -12.58 -11.70 -5.55
C TRP A 81 -13.61 -10.81 -6.28
N LEU A 82 -13.49 -9.49 -6.13
CA LEU A 82 -14.44 -8.55 -6.72
C LEU A 82 -14.22 -8.40 -8.22
N LEU A 83 -12.97 -8.39 -8.68
CA LEU A 83 -12.65 -8.33 -10.11
C LEU A 83 -13.10 -9.60 -10.84
N GLU A 84 -12.84 -10.78 -10.28
CA GLU A 84 -13.26 -12.08 -10.86
C GLU A 84 -14.78 -12.17 -11.01
N ARG A 85 -15.55 -11.68 -10.03
CA ARG A 85 -17.03 -11.66 -10.12
C ARG A 85 -17.58 -10.55 -11.01
N ALA A 86 -16.80 -9.51 -11.29
CA ALA A 86 -17.17 -8.44 -12.20
C ALA A 86 -16.86 -8.78 -13.67
N ASP A 87 -16.28 -9.95 -13.95
CA ASP A 87 -16.01 -10.42 -15.31
C ASP A 87 -17.29 -10.88 -16.04
N GLY A 88 -17.20 -11.02 -17.36
CA GLY A 88 -18.32 -11.44 -18.21
C GLY A 88 -19.51 -10.48 -18.15
N ASP A 89 -20.67 -10.98 -17.70
CA ASP A 89 -21.91 -10.21 -17.54
C ASP A 89 -21.86 -9.23 -16.34
N GLY A 90 -20.89 -9.41 -15.45
CA GLY A 90 -20.67 -8.58 -14.27
C GLY A 90 -21.48 -8.97 -13.05
N LEU A 91 -21.12 -8.38 -11.91
CA LEU A 91 -21.73 -8.66 -10.61
C LEU A 91 -23.05 -7.86 -10.46
N PRO A 92 -24.21 -8.52 -10.26
CA PRO A 92 -25.48 -7.81 -10.16
C PRO A 92 -25.57 -6.87 -8.95
N LEU A 93 -26.05 -5.65 -9.20
CA LEU A 93 -26.31 -4.64 -8.18
C LEU A 93 -27.81 -4.53 -7.88
N THR A 94 -28.12 -3.87 -6.77
CA THR A 94 -29.45 -3.33 -6.47
C THR A 94 -29.76 -2.14 -7.38
N ALA A 95 -31.01 -1.69 -7.41
CA ALA A 95 -31.41 -0.50 -8.16
C ALA A 95 -30.62 0.77 -7.73
N ALA A 96 -30.30 0.87 -6.43
CA ALA A 96 -29.48 1.95 -5.88
C ALA A 96 -27.99 1.84 -6.27
N GLY A 97 -27.54 0.69 -6.76
CA GLY A 97 -26.15 0.46 -7.16
C GLY A 97 -25.29 -0.21 -6.09
N TYR A 98 -25.90 -0.70 -5.01
CA TYR A 98 -25.23 -1.48 -3.98
C TYR A 98 -25.10 -2.95 -4.37
N LEU A 99 -24.08 -3.64 -3.85
CA LEU A 99 -23.96 -5.09 -3.88
C LEU A 99 -25.19 -5.75 -3.25
N LYS A 100 -25.62 -6.87 -3.82
CA LYS A 100 -26.72 -7.67 -3.29
C LYS A 100 -26.26 -8.43 -2.02
N PRO A 101 -27.16 -8.76 -1.09
CA PRO A 101 -26.80 -9.35 0.21
C PRO A 101 -25.92 -10.61 0.15
N ALA A 102 -26.10 -11.47 -0.86
CA ALA A 102 -25.24 -12.65 -1.04
C ALA A 102 -23.77 -12.24 -1.33
N ALA A 103 -23.57 -11.31 -2.27
CA ALA A 103 -22.26 -10.79 -2.59
C ALA A 103 -21.62 -10.03 -1.43
N VAL A 104 -22.43 -9.29 -0.64
CA VAL A 104 -21.95 -8.62 0.58
C VAL A 104 -21.36 -9.61 1.57
N ARG A 105 -22.06 -10.72 1.85
CA ARG A 105 -21.56 -11.75 2.78
C ARG A 105 -20.28 -12.43 2.28
N GLU A 106 -20.24 -12.76 1.00
CA GLU A 106 -19.07 -13.41 0.42
C GLU A 106 -17.84 -12.49 0.37
N LEU A 107 -18.01 -11.21 -0.01
CA LEU A 107 -16.92 -10.25 -0.03
C LEU A 107 -16.43 -9.93 1.39
N ALA A 108 -17.34 -9.78 2.35
CA ALA A 108 -16.97 -9.52 3.73
C ALA A 108 -16.10 -10.63 4.33
N ALA A 109 -16.31 -11.89 3.92
CA ALA A 109 -15.49 -13.01 4.38
C ALA A 109 -14.03 -12.98 3.89
N VAL A 110 -13.72 -12.17 2.88
CA VAL A 110 -12.36 -12.07 2.30
C VAL A 110 -11.73 -10.69 2.44
N LEU A 111 -12.44 -9.70 3.02
CA LEU A 111 -11.90 -8.36 3.25
C LEU A 111 -11.25 -8.26 4.63
N PRO A 112 -9.95 -7.91 4.72
CA PRO A 112 -9.27 -7.70 5.99
C PRO A 112 -9.99 -6.73 6.94
N THR A 113 -10.49 -5.61 6.41
CA THR A 113 -11.23 -4.60 7.21
C THR A 113 -12.57 -5.08 7.75
N MET A 114 -13.07 -6.22 7.27
CA MET A 114 -14.33 -6.80 7.72
C MET A 114 -14.14 -7.90 8.77
N HIS A 115 -12.89 -8.32 9.07
CA HIS A 115 -12.58 -9.47 9.93
C HIS A 115 -13.26 -9.40 11.31
N ASP A 116 -13.19 -8.25 11.97
CA ASP A 116 -13.76 -8.06 13.32
C ASP A 116 -14.99 -7.12 13.33
N TRP A 117 -15.58 -6.84 12.16
CA TRP A 117 -16.66 -5.84 12.01
C TRP A 117 -17.86 -6.14 12.93
N PRO A 118 -18.19 -5.27 13.91
CA PRO A 118 -19.18 -5.58 14.94
C PRO A 118 -20.61 -5.21 14.53
N PHE A 119 -20.79 -4.55 13.38
CA PHE A 119 -22.08 -4.00 12.95
C PHE A 119 -22.77 -4.85 11.87
N GLY A 120 -23.93 -4.39 11.41
CA GLY A 120 -24.77 -5.11 10.46
C GLY A 120 -24.07 -5.45 9.14
N LEU A 121 -24.39 -6.63 8.61
CA LEU A 121 -23.83 -7.19 7.37
C LEU A 121 -24.92 -7.59 6.36
N ALA A 122 -26.17 -7.16 6.60
CA ALA A 122 -27.32 -7.52 5.78
C ALA A 122 -27.39 -6.72 4.46
N LYS A 123 -26.88 -5.49 4.46
CA LYS A 123 -26.84 -4.58 3.30
C LYS A 123 -25.47 -3.91 3.24
N GLU A 124 -25.01 -3.61 2.03
CA GLU A 124 -23.73 -2.92 1.84
C GLU A 124 -23.66 -1.56 2.54
N VAL A 125 -24.77 -0.80 2.55
CA VAL A 125 -24.81 0.52 3.22
C VAL A 125 -24.57 0.46 4.72
N ASP A 126 -24.80 -0.70 5.35
CA ASP A 126 -24.55 -0.95 6.77
C ASP A 126 -23.11 -1.48 7.02
N ALA A 127 -22.39 -1.86 5.95
CA ALA A 127 -21.03 -2.39 5.96
C ALA A 127 -20.05 -1.41 5.31
N HIS A 128 -19.80 -0.28 5.99
CA HIS A 128 -19.03 0.84 5.44
C HIS A 128 -17.65 0.49 4.85
N PRO A 129 -16.81 -0.36 5.47
CA PRO A 129 -15.51 -0.70 4.89
C PRO A 129 -15.64 -1.38 3.52
N LEU A 130 -16.65 -2.22 3.36
CA LEU A 130 -16.96 -2.88 2.09
C LEU A 130 -17.49 -1.86 1.06
N LEU A 131 -18.41 -0.98 1.47
CA LEU A 131 -18.96 0.07 0.60
C LEU A 131 -17.85 0.98 0.06
N HIS A 132 -16.94 1.41 0.94
CA HIS A 132 -15.83 2.27 0.57
C HIS A 132 -14.84 1.55 -0.32
N PHE A 133 -14.50 0.29 -0.01
CA PHE A 133 -13.64 -0.53 -0.86
C PHE A 133 -14.18 -0.68 -2.29
N HIS A 134 -15.47 -1.01 -2.43
CA HIS A 134 -16.13 -1.06 -3.73
C HIS A 134 -16.16 0.31 -4.43
N GLY A 135 -16.42 1.39 -3.68
CA GLY A 135 -16.34 2.76 -4.17
C GLY A 135 -14.95 3.12 -4.72
N TYR A 136 -13.91 2.78 -3.97
CA TYR A 136 -12.51 3.01 -4.31
C TYR A 136 -12.11 2.30 -5.61
N LEU A 137 -12.40 1.00 -5.76
CA LEU A 137 -12.05 0.28 -7.01
C LEU A 137 -12.75 0.87 -8.25
N LYS A 138 -13.89 1.54 -8.08
CA LYS A 138 -14.53 2.30 -9.16
C LYS A 138 -13.85 3.63 -9.41
N SER A 139 -13.44 4.37 -8.38
CA SER A 139 -12.80 5.69 -8.54
C SER A 139 -11.45 5.57 -9.24
N ILE A 140 -10.68 4.52 -8.96
CA ILE A 140 -9.41 4.24 -9.65
C ILE A 140 -9.60 3.53 -11.00
N GLY A 141 -10.84 3.40 -11.47
CA GLY A 141 -11.16 2.94 -12.82
C GLY A 141 -10.94 1.45 -13.06
N LEU A 142 -10.88 0.58 -12.05
CA LEU A 142 -10.88 -0.87 -12.24
C LEU A 142 -12.29 -1.39 -12.54
N LEU A 143 -13.30 -0.77 -11.92
CA LEU A 143 -14.70 -1.15 -12.03
C LEU A 143 -15.57 -0.01 -12.56
N ARG A 144 -16.69 -0.36 -13.18
CA ARG A 144 -17.73 0.59 -13.59
C ARG A 144 -19.12 0.02 -13.39
N ARG A 145 -20.09 0.88 -13.10
CA ARG A 145 -21.51 0.51 -13.12
C ARG A 145 -22.01 0.50 -14.57
N TYR A 146 -22.69 -0.56 -14.99
CA TYR A 146 -23.30 -0.65 -16.30
C TYR A 146 -24.60 -1.47 -16.23
N LYS A 147 -25.73 -0.86 -16.62
CA LYS A 147 -27.06 -1.52 -16.68
C LYS A 147 -27.41 -2.38 -15.44
N GLY A 148 -27.12 -1.88 -14.24
CA GLY A 148 -27.44 -2.58 -12.99
C GLY A 148 -26.46 -3.70 -12.61
N THR A 149 -25.33 -3.84 -13.31
CA THR A 149 -24.20 -4.68 -12.89
C THR A 149 -22.93 -3.87 -12.69
N LEU A 150 -22.01 -4.44 -11.92
CA LEU A 150 -20.64 -3.96 -11.76
C LEU A 150 -19.76 -4.74 -12.73
N ARG A 151 -19.02 -4.04 -13.59
CA ARG A 151 -18.23 -4.65 -14.67
C ARG A 151 -16.80 -4.17 -14.66
N LEU A 152 -15.89 -5.01 -15.15
CA LEU A 152 -14.50 -4.65 -15.39
C LEU A 152 -14.37 -3.58 -16.48
N THR A 153 -13.50 -2.60 -16.24
CA THR A 153 -12.96 -1.72 -17.29
C THR A 153 -11.87 -2.45 -18.08
N LYS A 154 -11.16 -1.74 -18.98
CA LYS A 154 -9.97 -2.31 -19.63
C LYS A 154 -8.85 -2.57 -18.61
N ALA A 155 -8.58 -1.60 -17.73
CA ALA A 155 -7.61 -1.74 -16.65
C ALA A 155 -8.02 -2.85 -15.68
N GLY A 156 -9.30 -2.91 -15.30
CA GLY A 156 -9.84 -3.98 -14.46
C GLY A 156 -9.62 -5.38 -15.02
N ARG A 157 -9.80 -5.58 -16.34
CA ARG A 157 -9.52 -6.88 -16.98
C ARG A 157 -8.04 -7.25 -16.93
N ALA A 158 -7.14 -6.30 -17.22
CA ALA A 158 -5.71 -6.57 -17.14
C ALA A 158 -5.27 -6.93 -15.71
N ALA A 159 -5.76 -6.15 -14.72
CA ALA A 159 -5.50 -6.38 -13.31
C ALA A 159 -6.11 -7.70 -12.78
N GLN A 160 -7.25 -8.13 -13.32
CA GLN A 160 -7.85 -9.42 -12.96
C GLN A 160 -6.99 -10.61 -13.43
N GLN A 161 -6.33 -10.48 -14.58
CA GLN A 161 -5.53 -11.54 -15.18
C GLN A 161 -4.11 -11.63 -14.60
N ASP A 162 -3.59 -10.52 -14.06
CA ASP A 162 -2.24 -10.45 -13.55
C ASP A 162 -2.18 -9.67 -12.20
N PRO A 163 -1.93 -10.36 -11.08
CA PRO A 163 -1.76 -9.71 -9.77
C PRO A 163 -0.64 -8.66 -9.72
N ALA A 164 0.38 -8.76 -10.57
CA ALA A 164 1.42 -7.74 -10.65
C ALA A 164 0.90 -6.45 -11.31
N LEU A 165 0.07 -6.56 -12.35
CA LEU A 165 -0.58 -5.39 -12.95
C LEU A 165 -1.59 -4.75 -11.99
N LEU A 166 -2.33 -5.56 -11.22
CA LEU A 166 -3.20 -5.04 -10.17
C LEU A 166 -2.40 -4.27 -9.11
N TRP A 167 -1.30 -4.85 -8.64
CA TRP A 167 -0.43 -4.21 -7.66
C TRP A 167 0.13 -2.88 -8.15
N GLN A 168 0.64 -2.84 -9.39
CA GLN A 168 1.14 -1.61 -10.01
C GLN A 168 0.03 -0.55 -10.13
N HIS A 169 -1.16 -0.95 -10.58
CA HIS A 169 -2.31 -0.04 -10.70
C HIS A 169 -2.70 0.57 -9.35
N LEU A 170 -2.67 -0.22 -8.27
CA LEU A 170 -2.94 0.27 -6.92
C LEU A 170 -1.82 1.21 -6.43
N ALA A 171 -0.55 0.88 -6.66
CA ALA A 171 0.58 1.70 -6.26
C ALA A 171 0.55 3.08 -6.94
N ASP A 172 0.27 3.12 -8.24
CA ASP A 172 0.20 4.37 -9.00
C ASP A 172 -1.01 5.22 -8.57
N ALA A 173 -2.14 4.59 -8.22
CA ALA A 173 -3.33 5.28 -7.73
C ALA A 173 -3.16 5.88 -6.32
N LEU A 174 -2.31 5.31 -5.45
CA LEU A 174 -2.09 5.80 -4.08
C LEU A 174 -1.51 7.22 -4.00
N VAL A 175 -0.72 7.61 -5.00
CA VAL A 175 0.01 8.88 -5.04
C VAL A 175 -0.54 9.84 -6.08
N SER A 176 -1.68 9.51 -6.70
CA SER A 176 -2.33 10.34 -7.71
C SER A 176 -3.48 11.15 -7.08
N SER A 177 -3.36 12.49 -7.06
CA SER A 177 -4.49 13.39 -6.77
C SER A 177 -4.45 14.61 -7.68
N ASP A 178 -5.62 15.13 -8.04
CA ASP A 178 -5.77 16.38 -8.79
C ASP A 178 -5.61 17.63 -7.88
N SER A 179 -5.55 17.42 -6.56
CA SER A 179 -5.36 18.48 -5.56
C SER A 179 -3.92 18.48 -5.05
N PRO A 180 -3.14 19.55 -5.27
CA PRO A 180 -1.76 19.64 -4.77
C PRO A 180 -1.65 19.47 -3.25
N PHE A 181 -2.67 19.94 -2.50
CA PHE A 181 -2.74 19.75 -1.06
C PHE A 181 -2.91 18.28 -0.70
N GLU A 182 -3.87 17.59 -1.32
CA GLU A 182 -4.12 16.16 -1.03
C GLU A 182 -2.94 15.30 -1.47
N GLU A 183 -2.30 15.59 -2.61
CA GLU A 183 -1.12 14.86 -3.09
C GLU A 183 0.04 14.99 -2.10
N THR A 184 0.37 16.21 -1.69
CA THR A 184 1.45 16.48 -0.73
C THR A 184 1.14 15.82 0.62
N THR A 185 -0.10 15.97 1.11
CA THR A 185 -0.54 15.39 2.38
C THR A 185 -0.51 13.86 2.32
N GLY A 186 -0.96 13.29 1.19
CA GLY A 186 -1.01 11.86 0.96
C GLY A 186 0.38 11.24 1.04
N VAL A 187 1.36 11.84 0.35
CA VAL A 187 2.76 11.38 0.40
C VAL A 187 3.34 11.41 1.81
N VAL A 188 3.16 12.52 2.55
CA VAL A 188 3.60 12.60 3.95
C VAL A 188 2.93 11.53 4.79
N MET A 189 1.61 11.37 4.67
CA MET A 189 0.86 10.35 5.41
C MET A 189 1.31 8.94 5.09
N LEU A 190 1.57 8.62 3.83
CA LEU A 190 2.02 7.30 3.41
C LEU A 190 3.36 6.93 4.06
N VAL A 191 4.32 7.86 4.10
CA VAL A 191 5.60 7.67 4.83
C VAL A 191 5.32 7.39 6.31
N HIS A 192 4.44 8.19 6.94
CA HIS A 192 4.08 8.00 8.35
C HIS A 192 3.35 6.67 8.61
N ALA A 193 2.42 6.27 7.75
CA ALA A 193 1.65 5.03 7.89
C ALA A 193 2.51 3.79 7.74
N ALA A 194 3.43 3.80 6.77
CA ALA A 194 4.24 2.62 6.49
C ALA A 194 5.30 2.32 7.56
N THR A 195 5.69 3.33 8.35
CA THR A 195 6.73 3.24 9.40
C THR A 195 6.18 3.33 10.83
N SER A 196 4.86 3.43 11.00
CA SER A 196 4.24 3.34 12.34
C SER A 196 3.92 1.89 12.67
N ALA A 197 4.12 1.48 13.93
CA ALA A 197 3.73 0.14 14.38
C ALA A 197 2.20 0.01 14.47
N ASP A 198 1.56 1.07 14.97
CA ASP A 198 0.12 1.18 15.20
C ASP A 198 -0.48 2.24 14.25
N ASP A 199 -1.56 2.91 14.67
CA ASP A 199 -2.18 4.01 13.93
C ASP A 199 -1.23 5.21 13.79
N ILE A 200 -1.49 6.04 12.78
CA ILE A 200 -0.66 7.22 12.49
C ILE A 200 -0.95 8.37 13.45
N ASP A 201 0.09 9.12 13.78
CA ASP A 201 -0.05 10.43 14.43
C ASP A 201 -0.41 11.49 13.38
N VAL A 202 -1.71 11.68 13.17
CA VAL A 202 -2.24 12.66 12.20
C VAL A 202 -1.91 14.11 12.58
N ASP A 203 -1.70 14.40 13.87
CA ASP A 203 -1.32 15.74 14.31
C ASP A 203 0.11 16.10 13.88
N VAL A 204 1.02 15.11 13.85
CA VAL A 204 2.36 15.30 13.24
C VAL A 204 2.24 15.66 11.77
N VAL A 205 1.38 14.96 11.02
CA VAL A 205 1.16 15.26 9.59
C VAL A 205 0.65 16.68 9.40
N ALA A 206 -0.37 17.10 10.17
CA ALA A 206 -0.90 18.46 10.08
C ALA A 206 0.17 19.52 10.37
N ARG A 207 1.02 19.30 11.38
CA ARG A 207 2.18 20.17 11.66
C ARG A 207 3.18 20.20 10.52
N THR A 208 3.48 19.05 9.90
CA THR A 208 4.35 18.98 8.71
C THR A 208 3.77 19.80 7.56
N MET A 209 2.45 19.71 7.32
CA MET A 209 1.78 20.53 6.30
C MET A 209 1.85 22.03 6.62
N ALA A 210 1.68 22.41 7.89
CA ALA A 210 1.81 23.80 8.33
C ALA A 210 3.24 24.34 8.21
N GLU A 211 4.26 23.52 8.47
CA GLU A 211 5.68 23.85 8.31
C GLU A 211 6.06 24.01 6.83
N LEU A 212 5.45 23.21 5.94
CA LEU A 212 5.52 23.38 4.48
C LEU A 212 4.83 24.67 3.98
N GLY A 213 4.19 25.43 4.88
CA GLY A 213 3.55 26.71 4.56
C GLY A 213 2.09 26.61 4.14
N TRP A 214 1.47 25.43 4.19
CA TRP A 214 0.04 25.29 3.91
C TRP A 214 -0.81 25.95 5.00
N ARG A 215 -1.90 26.58 4.57
CA ARG A 215 -2.87 27.29 5.42
C ARG A 215 -4.28 27.00 4.92
N VAL A 216 -5.25 27.11 5.81
CA VAL A 216 -6.67 27.13 5.47
C VAL A 216 -7.02 28.47 4.82
N ASP A 217 -8.11 28.54 4.05
CA ASP A 217 -8.55 29.75 3.34
C ASP A 217 -8.70 30.99 4.23
N ASP A 218 -9.01 30.80 5.51
CA ASP A 218 -9.12 31.89 6.51
C ASP A 218 -7.76 32.33 7.09
N GLY A 219 -6.66 31.75 6.60
CA GLY A 219 -5.29 32.02 7.04
C GLY A 219 -4.85 31.22 8.27
N SER A 220 -5.73 30.41 8.87
CA SER A 220 -5.37 29.56 10.01
C SER A 220 -4.43 28.42 9.60
N SER A 221 -3.76 27.83 10.60
CA SER A 221 -2.88 26.69 10.38
C SER A 221 -3.67 25.44 10.01
N VAL A 222 -3.09 24.58 9.19
CA VAL A 222 -3.61 23.23 8.94
C VAL A 222 -3.66 22.47 10.27
N GLU A 223 -4.80 21.82 10.52
CA GLU A 223 -5.06 20.99 11.69
C GLU A 223 -5.42 19.56 11.30
N ARG A 224 -5.52 18.68 12.29
CA ARG A 224 -5.91 17.28 12.12
C ARG A 224 -7.15 17.11 11.24
N ARG A 225 -8.17 17.95 11.44
CA ARG A 225 -9.46 17.87 10.73
C ARG A 225 -9.33 18.07 9.22
N ASP A 226 -8.31 18.79 8.78
CA ASP A 226 -8.11 19.15 7.37
C ASP A 226 -7.38 18.03 6.62
N VAL A 227 -6.51 17.29 7.30
CA VAL A 227 -5.75 16.18 6.73
C VAL A 227 -6.43 14.81 6.93
N TYR A 228 -7.27 14.64 7.95
CA TYR A 228 -7.95 13.37 8.25
C TYR A 228 -8.81 12.82 7.09
N PRO A 229 -9.49 13.64 6.25
CA PRO A 229 -10.20 13.15 5.08
C PRO A 229 -9.30 12.41 4.09
N VAL A 230 -8.07 12.90 3.88
CA VAL A 230 -7.08 12.24 3.03
C VAL A 230 -6.65 10.89 3.64
N TRP A 231 -6.56 10.79 4.97
CA TRP A 231 -6.30 9.50 5.64
C TRP A 231 -7.43 8.49 5.40
N ASN A 232 -8.69 8.92 5.45
CA ASN A 232 -9.82 8.04 5.18
C ASN A 232 -9.74 7.45 3.76
N GLN A 233 -9.41 8.28 2.76
CA GLN A 233 -9.27 7.82 1.38
C GLN A 233 -8.10 6.83 1.22
N LEU A 234 -6.95 7.12 1.84
CA LEU A 234 -5.80 6.20 1.83
C LEU A 234 -6.12 4.87 2.55
N TRP A 235 -6.92 4.92 3.61
CA TRP A 235 -7.35 3.72 4.32
C TRP A 235 -8.28 2.85 3.47
N ASP A 236 -9.17 3.45 2.67
CA ASP A 236 -10.01 2.70 1.74
C ASP A 236 -9.17 1.94 0.69
N ALA A 237 -8.00 2.48 0.32
CA ALA A 237 -7.04 1.86 -0.59
C ALA A 237 -6.16 0.78 0.06
N LEU A 238 -5.71 1.02 1.31
CA LEU A 238 -4.68 0.20 1.96
C LEU A 238 -5.22 -0.83 2.94
N GLY A 239 -6.34 -0.56 3.59
CA GLY A 239 -6.86 -1.37 4.69
C GLY A 239 -7.20 -2.81 4.28
N ASN A 240 -7.44 -3.04 2.99
CA ASN A 240 -7.77 -4.36 2.43
C ASN A 240 -6.60 -5.02 1.66
N VAL A 241 -5.36 -4.56 1.88
CA VAL A 241 -4.14 -5.15 1.32
C VAL A 241 -3.43 -5.95 2.40
N GLY A 242 -3.28 -7.26 2.19
CA GLY A 242 -2.62 -8.18 3.12
C GLY A 242 -3.47 -8.57 4.32
N ALA A 243 -2.96 -9.52 5.11
CA ALA A 243 -3.62 -9.95 6.34
C ALA A 243 -3.63 -8.82 7.37
N PRO A 244 -4.72 -8.65 8.14
CA PRO A 244 -4.80 -7.62 9.17
C PRO A 244 -3.76 -7.89 10.27
N VAL A 245 -3.18 -6.82 10.81
CA VAL A 245 -2.19 -6.86 11.92
C VAL A 245 -2.85 -6.44 13.24
N THR A 246 -4.12 -6.06 13.19
CA THR A 246 -4.83 -5.30 14.21
C THR A 246 -5.23 -6.15 15.40
N ARG A 247 -5.33 -5.51 16.57
CA ARG A 247 -5.91 -6.09 17.79
C ARG A 247 -7.37 -5.62 17.99
N SER A 248 -7.79 -4.61 17.24
CA SER A 248 -9.12 -3.99 17.26
C SER A 248 -9.56 -3.56 15.86
N VAL A 249 -10.88 -3.56 15.59
CA VAL A 249 -11.48 -3.03 14.35
C VAL A 249 -11.19 -1.56 14.06
N MET A 250 -10.86 -0.79 15.08
CA MET A 250 -10.60 0.64 14.93
C MET A 250 -9.15 0.94 14.59
N ASP A 251 -8.24 -0.03 14.74
CA ASP A 251 -6.83 0.17 14.49
C ASP A 251 -6.58 0.27 12.98
N ARG A 252 -5.96 1.35 12.52
CA ARG A 252 -5.60 1.54 11.11
C ARG A 252 -4.12 1.27 10.83
N ALA A 253 -3.59 0.21 11.46
CA ALA A 253 -2.21 -0.23 11.25
C ALA A 253 -2.06 -0.94 9.89
N LEU A 254 -1.03 -0.56 9.12
CA LEU A 254 -0.76 -1.17 7.83
C LEU A 254 -0.16 -2.57 7.97
N SER A 255 -0.68 -3.52 7.17
CA SER A 255 -0.08 -4.84 7.00
C SER A 255 1.30 -4.77 6.34
N PRO A 256 2.15 -5.80 6.46
CA PRO A 256 3.43 -5.85 5.73
C PRO A 256 3.26 -5.68 4.22
N ALA A 257 2.20 -6.24 3.65
CA ALA A 257 1.92 -6.09 2.21
C ALA A 257 1.47 -4.65 1.89
N ALA A 258 0.64 -4.03 2.72
CA ALA A 258 0.26 -2.63 2.53
C ALA A 258 1.49 -1.70 2.62
N ARG A 259 2.40 -1.93 3.56
CA ARG A 259 3.68 -1.18 3.68
C ARG A 259 4.54 -1.34 2.42
N ALA A 260 4.64 -2.56 1.89
CA ALA A 260 5.35 -2.83 0.63
C ALA A 260 4.69 -2.13 -0.56
N LEU A 261 3.36 -2.07 -0.61
CA LEU A 261 2.63 -1.34 -1.65
C LEU A 261 2.93 0.16 -1.58
N VAL A 262 2.96 0.73 -0.38
CA VAL A 262 3.36 2.12 -0.16
C VAL A 262 4.80 2.37 -0.61
N ALA A 263 5.72 1.46 -0.30
CA ALA A 263 7.11 1.57 -0.75
C ALA A 263 7.20 1.54 -2.28
N ASP A 264 6.48 0.64 -2.97
CA ASP A 264 6.44 0.57 -4.43
C ASP A 264 5.78 1.79 -5.10
N ALA A 265 4.91 2.50 -4.36
CA ALA A 265 4.33 3.77 -4.80
C ALA A 265 5.34 4.94 -4.67
N LEU A 266 6.09 4.99 -3.57
CA LEU A 266 6.99 6.11 -3.25
C LEU A 266 8.42 5.95 -3.79
N PHE A 267 8.87 4.72 -4.03
CA PHE A 267 10.23 4.40 -4.45
C PHE A 267 10.17 3.45 -5.65
N LYS A 268 10.54 3.96 -6.82
CA LYS A 268 10.69 3.14 -8.04
C LYS A 268 12.14 2.67 -8.13
N ILE A 269 12.35 1.36 -8.11
CA ILE A 269 13.67 0.78 -8.36
C ILE A 269 14.05 1.08 -9.80
N VAL A 270 15.17 1.78 -10.01
CA VAL A 270 15.72 2.00 -11.33
C VAL A 270 16.62 0.80 -11.64
N GLU A 271 16.17 -0.08 -12.53
CA GLU A 271 17.06 -1.06 -13.10
C GLU A 271 18.10 -0.30 -13.95
N ASN A 272 19.35 -0.31 -13.51
CA ASN A 272 20.45 0.15 -14.36
C ASN A 272 20.50 -0.81 -15.56
N GLU A 273 20.00 -0.38 -16.71
CA GLU A 273 20.36 -0.98 -17.98
C GLU A 273 21.87 -0.85 -18.11
N ALA A 274 22.59 -1.91 -17.76
CA ALA A 274 24.01 -2.01 -18.00
C ALA A 274 24.22 -1.83 -19.51
N HIS A 275 24.61 -0.63 -19.92
CA HIS A 275 25.03 -0.37 -21.29
C HIS A 275 26.30 -1.21 -21.49
N GLY A 276 26.13 -2.29 -22.26
CA GLY A 276 27.22 -3.17 -22.71
C GLY A 276 28.08 -2.54 -23.78
#